data_AF-A0AAW4V1J1-F1
#
_entry.id   AF-A0AAW4V1J1-F1
#
_cell.length_a   1.000
_cell.length_b   1.000
_cell.length_c   1.000
_cell.angle_alpha   90.00
_cell.angle_beta   90.00
_cell.angle_gamma   90.00
#
_symmetry.space_group_name_H-M   'P 1'
#
loop_
_entity.id
_entity.type
_entity.pdbx_description
1 polymer ?
#
loop_
_entity_poly.entity_id
_entity_poly.type
_entity_poly.pdbx_seq_one_letter_code
_entity_poly.pdbx_strand_id
1 'polypeptide(L)'
;MSRVHYLEGDYEQLVINETIDGIFSSYRIDRNSLPKGFFLYEIRWDDSLSSLAEICPSVVVNHAGSFITKSPLEFDANNSIRITYANFVEFCQFGEWAYEKLAVLD
;
A
#
# COMPACT_ATOMS: atom_id res chain seq x y z
N MET A 1 13.87 0.29 2.30
CA MET A 1 13.16 1.21 3.21
C MET A 1 13.00 0.52 4.56
N SER A 2 13.24 1.25 5.65
CA SER A 2 12.96 0.77 7.01
C SER A 2 11.45 0.65 7.24
N ARG A 3 11.04 -0.27 8.12
CA ARG A 3 9.66 -0.32 8.62
C ARG A 3 9.49 0.70 9.74
N VAL A 4 8.31 1.31 9.83
CA VAL A 4 7.94 2.29 10.88
C VAL A 4 6.84 1.73 11.77
N HIS A 5 6.75 2.22 13.00
CA HIS A 5 5.66 1.86 13.90
C HIS A 5 4.31 2.34 13.34
N TYR A 6 3.21 1.64 13.60
CA TYR A 6 1.88 2.03 13.05
C TYR A 6 1.37 3.40 13.52
N LEU A 7 1.96 3.96 14.57
CA LEU A 7 1.61 5.30 15.07
C LEU A 7 2.33 6.42 14.31
N GLU A 8 3.31 6.06 13.48
CA GLU A 8 4.14 7.00 12.72
C GLU A 8 3.71 7.06 11.24
N GLY A 9 2.76 6.21 10.82
CA GLY A 9 2.23 6.24 9.47
C GLY A 9 1.21 7.36 9.27
N ASP A 10 1.21 7.94 8.08
CA ASP A 10 0.09 8.71 7.56
C ASP A 10 -0.91 7.76 6.88
N TYR A 11 -2.20 7.93 7.16
CA TYR A 11 -3.24 7.00 6.74
C TYR A 11 -4.39 7.67 6.02
N GLU A 12 -4.86 7.01 4.97
CA GLU A 12 -6.06 7.38 4.21
C GLU A 12 -6.94 6.15 3.97
N GLN A 13 -8.25 6.34 3.87
CA GLN A 13 -9.18 5.24 3.67
C GLN A 13 -9.21 4.77 2.22
N LEU A 14 -8.68 3.58 1.95
CA LEU A 14 -8.65 3.00 0.62
C LEU A 14 -9.68 1.88 0.50
N VAL A 15 -10.56 1.99 -0.50
CA VAL A 15 -11.52 0.95 -0.88
C VAL A 15 -11.06 0.32 -2.19
N ILE A 16 -10.76 -0.97 -2.13
CA ILE A 16 -10.27 -1.77 -3.27
C ILE A 16 -11.38 -2.70 -3.77
N ASN A 17 -11.51 -2.82 -5.09
CA ASN A 17 -12.47 -3.70 -5.75
C ASN A 17 -13.89 -3.55 -5.18
N GLU A 18 -14.26 -2.31 -4.88
CA GLU A 18 -15.58 -1.86 -4.36
C GLU A 18 -16.01 -2.46 -3.00
N THR A 19 -15.26 -3.43 -2.47
CA THR A 19 -15.71 -4.29 -1.35
C THR A 19 -14.67 -4.44 -0.25
N ILE A 20 -13.39 -4.22 -0.54
CA ILE A 20 -12.29 -4.36 0.40
C ILE A 20 -11.99 -2.99 0.99
N ASP A 21 -12.48 -2.74 2.20
CA ASP A 21 -12.27 -1.50 2.94
C ASP A 21 -11.08 -1.62 3.90
N GLY A 22 -10.24 -0.58 3.94
CA GLY A 22 -9.09 -0.52 4.83
C GLY A 22 -8.44 0.85 4.85
N ILE A 23 -7.32 0.94 5.57
CA ILE A 23 -6.49 2.14 5.61
C ILE A 23 -5.17 1.86 4.89
N PHE A 24 -4.76 2.81 4.07
CA PHE A 24 -3.53 2.78 3.28
C PHE A 24 -2.51 3.75 3.85
N SER A 25 -1.24 3.36 3.79
CA SER A 25 -0.10 4.22 4.08
C SER A 25 0.99 4.00 3.04
N SER A 26 1.63 5.07 2.56
CA SER A 26 2.79 4.97 1.67
C SER A 26 4.03 4.43 2.39
N TYR A 27 4.03 4.43 3.73
CA TYR A 27 5.10 3.84 4.54
C TYR A 27 5.01 2.32 4.57
N ARG A 28 6.15 1.68 4.85
CA ARG A 28 6.17 0.26 5.25
C ARG A 28 5.90 0.16 6.74
N ILE A 29 4.71 -0.31 7.11
CA ILE A 29 4.33 -0.46 8.51
C ILE A 29 4.96 -1.73 9.10
N ASP A 30 5.40 -1.67 10.35
CA ASP A 30 5.81 -2.84 11.11
C ASP A 30 4.58 -3.64 11.55
N ARG A 31 4.46 -4.86 11.01
CA ARG A 31 3.38 -5.81 11.35
C ARG A 31 3.27 -6.05 12.85
N ASN A 32 4.40 -6.07 13.57
CA ASN A 32 4.43 -6.36 15.01
C ASN A 32 3.95 -5.19 15.86
N SER A 33 3.88 -3.98 15.29
CA SER A 33 3.37 -2.81 15.97
C SER A 33 1.84 -2.72 15.96
N LEU A 34 1.15 -3.46 15.07
CA LEU A 34 -0.29 -3.34 14.92
C LEU A 34 -1.07 -3.71 16.19
N PRO A 35 -2.16 -2.99 16.50
CA PRO A 35 -3.11 -3.43 17.51
C PRO A 35 -3.72 -4.79 17.16
N LYS A 36 -4.09 -5.56 18.20
CA LYS A 36 -4.79 -6.84 18.00
C LYS A 36 -6.09 -6.65 17.24
N GLY A 37 -6.38 -7.57 16.31
CA GLY A 37 -7.59 -7.54 15.49
C GLY A 37 -7.46 -6.76 14.18
N PHE A 38 -6.25 -6.29 13.85
CA PHE A 38 -5.94 -5.70 12.55
C PHE A 38 -4.98 -6.57 11.76
N PHE A 39 -5.07 -6.48 10.44
CA PHE A 39 -4.31 -7.31 9.52
C PHE A 39 -3.55 -6.42 8.55
N LEU A 40 -2.23 -6.59 8.49
CA LEU A 40 -1.37 -5.87 7.53
C LEU A 40 -1.21 -6.66 6.24
N TYR A 41 -1.29 -5.95 5.13
CA TYR A 41 -0.91 -6.39 3.80
C TYR A 41 -0.08 -5.29 3.14
N GLU A 42 0.44 -5.58 1.96
CA GLU A 42 1.22 -4.66 1.17
C GLU A 42 0.63 -4.60 -0.23
N ILE A 43 0.56 -3.40 -0.80
CA ILE A 43 0.10 -3.19 -2.17
C ILE A 43 1.32 -3.09 -3.08
N ARG A 44 1.24 -3.70 -4.26
CA ARG A 44 2.28 -3.65 -5.29
C ARG A 44 1.85 -2.76 -6.46
N TRP A 45 2.80 -1.98 -6.98
CA TRP A 45 2.73 -1.38 -8.31
C TRP A 45 2.81 -2.45 -9.41
N ASP A 46 2.18 -2.21 -10.54
CA ASP A 46 2.52 -2.90 -11.77
C ASP A 46 3.99 -2.65 -12.17
N ASP A 47 4.47 -3.40 -13.16
CA ASP A 47 5.89 -3.33 -13.53
C ASP A 47 6.23 -2.02 -14.29
N SER A 48 5.22 -1.30 -14.77
CA SER A 48 5.34 0.04 -15.36
C SER A 48 5.22 1.18 -14.36
N LEU A 49 4.98 0.89 -13.08
CA LEU A 49 4.75 1.88 -12.00
C LEU A 49 3.62 2.88 -12.32
N SER A 50 2.62 2.44 -13.09
CA SER A 50 1.51 3.25 -13.57
C SER A 50 0.19 2.98 -12.86
N SER A 51 0.04 1.78 -12.27
CA SER A 51 -1.20 1.37 -11.62
C SER A 51 -0.95 0.36 -10.49
N LEU A 52 -1.86 0.31 -9.51
CA LEU A 52 -1.82 -0.69 -8.46
C LEU A 52 -2.16 -2.06 -9.07
N ALA A 53 -1.28 -3.04 -8.87
CA ALA A 53 -1.44 -4.37 -9.43
C ALA A 53 -2.23 -5.31 -8.52
N GLU A 54 -1.82 -5.41 -7.25
CA GLU A 54 -2.30 -6.45 -6.35
C GLU A 54 -2.05 -6.13 -4.87
N ILE A 55 -2.89 -6.70 -4.00
CA ILE A 55 -2.66 -6.83 -2.56
C ILE A 55 -1.95 -8.15 -2.31
N CYS A 56 -0.86 -8.13 -1.56
CA CYS A 56 -0.10 -9.34 -1.17
C CYS A 56 0.21 -9.33 0.34
N PRO A 57 0.44 -10.49 0.98
CA PRO A 57 0.87 -10.54 2.38
C PRO A 57 2.20 -9.83 2.66
N SER A 58 3.08 -9.79 1.65
CA SER A 58 4.35 -9.07 1.69
C SER A 58 4.83 -8.76 0.27
N VAL A 59 5.37 -7.55 0.06
CA VAL A 59 5.89 -7.09 -1.23
C VAL A 59 7.33 -6.60 -1.05
N VAL A 60 8.24 -7.18 -1.82
CA VAL A 60 9.68 -6.81 -1.81
C VAL A 60 9.98 -5.77 -2.89
N VAL A 61 9.55 -6.02 -4.12
CA VAL A 61 9.78 -5.17 -5.30
C VAL A 61 8.49 -4.42 -5.63
N ASN A 62 8.60 -3.17 -6.09
CA ASN A 62 7.46 -2.37 -6.52
C ASN A 62 6.41 -2.16 -5.41
N HIS A 63 6.86 -1.94 -4.18
CA HIS A 63 5.98 -1.66 -3.06
C HIS A 63 5.32 -0.28 -3.23
N ALA A 64 3.99 -0.27 -3.23
CA ALA A 64 3.18 0.93 -3.31
C ALA A 64 2.83 1.48 -1.93
N GLY A 65 2.63 0.61 -0.96
CA GLY A 65 2.29 0.99 0.41
C GLY A 65 1.76 -0.16 1.23
N SER A 66 1.57 0.10 2.50
CA SER A 66 0.94 -0.81 3.46
C SER A 66 -0.57 -0.61 3.47
N PHE A 67 -1.31 -1.71 3.54
CA PHE A 67 -2.77 -1.71 3.58
C PHE A 67 -3.25 -2.53 4.78
N ILE A 68 -4.02 -1.90 5.66
CA ILE A 68 -4.46 -2.49 6.92
C ILE A 68 -5.98 -2.63 6.89
N THR A 69 -6.47 -3.82 7.22
CA THR A 69 -7.90 -4.12 7.29
C THR A 69 -8.31 -4.57 8.69
N LYS A 70 -9.61 -4.45 8.98
CA LYS A 70 -10.23 -4.91 10.24
C LYS A 70 -10.57 -6.41 10.22
N SER A 71 -10.73 -6.98 9.02
CA SER A 71 -11.04 -8.40 8.81
C SER A 71 -9.94 -9.02 7.94
N PRO A 72 -9.60 -10.31 8.16
CA PRO A 72 -8.61 -10.97 7.32
C PRO A 72 -9.09 -11.05 5.86
N LEU A 73 -8.15 -10.99 4.93
CA LEU A 73 -8.41 -11.15 3.50
C LEU A 73 -8.14 -12.60 3.10
N GLU A 74 -8.98 -13.12 2.20
CA GLU A 74 -8.78 -14.42 1.59
C GLU A 74 -8.04 -14.25 0.26
N PHE A 75 -6.92 -14.97 0.11
CA PHE A 75 -6.08 -14.90 -1.07
C PHE A 75 -6.38 -16.02 -2.05
N ASP A 76 -6.10 -15.77 -3.32
CA ASP A 76 -6.14 -16.78 -4.37
C ASP A 76 -4.94 -17.76 -4.29
N ALA A 77 -4.86 -18.67 -5.26
CA ALA A 77 -3.76 -19.62 -5.36
C ALA A 77 -2.38 -18.95 -5.58
N ASN A 78 -2.34 -17.71 -6.04
CA ASN A 78 -1.13 -16.92 -6.21
C ASN A 78 -0.75 -16.14 -4.95
N ASN A 79 -1.50 -16.31 -3.85
CA ASN A 79 -1.32 -15.59 -2.60
C ASN A 79 -1.46 -14.07 -2.78
N SER A 80 -2.37 -13.65 -3.66
CA SER A 80 -2.61 -12.25 -4.02
C SER A 80 -4.09 -11.95 -4.24
N ILE A 81 -4.45 -10.67 -4.25
CA ILE A 81 -5.75 -10.18 -4.75
C ILE A 81 -5.45 -9.14 -5.81
N ARG A 82 -5.84 -9.41 -7.06
CA ARG A 82 -5.68 -8.46 -8.16
C ARG A 82 -6.54 -7.22 -7.92
N ILE A 83 -5.94 -6.04 -8.10
CA ILE A 83 -6.63 -4.75 -7.99
C ILE A 83 -7.16 -4.37 -9.38
N THR A 84 -8.46 -4.17 -9.48
CA THR A 84 -9.11 -3.64 -10.70
C THR A 84 -9.80 -2.30 -10.45
N TYR A 85 -9.98 -1.93 -9.18
CA TYR A 85 -10.54 -0.65 -8.76
C TYR A 85 -9.92 -0.21 -7.43
N ALA A 86 -9.66 1.08 -7.31
CA ALA A 86 -9.31 1.77 -6.06
C ALA A 86 -10.02 3.13 -6.07
N ASN A 87 -10.65 3.52 -4.95
CA ASN A 87 -11.39 4.78 -4.83
C ASN A 87 -10.51 6.04 -4.92
N PHE A 88 -9.20 5.91 -4.76
CA PHE A 88 -8.23 6.91 -5.17
C PHE A 88 -6.90 6.24 -5.56
N VAL A 89 -6.20 6.88 -6.50
CA VAL A 89 -4.80 6.56 -6.86
C VAL A 89 -3.95 7.85 -6.85
N GLU A 90 -4.54 8.98 -6.44
CA GLU A 90 -3.96 10.32 -6.64
C GLU A 90 -2.60 10.50 -5.93
N PHE A 91 -2.40 9.86 -4.77
CA PHE A 91 -1.14 9.99 -3.99
C PHE A 91 0.01 9.13 -4.46
N CYS A 92 -0.25 8.28 -5.43
CA CYS A 92 0.66 7.23 -5.82
C CYS A 92 1.44 7.52 -7.10
N GLN A 93 1.24 8.70 -7.69
CA GLN A 93 2.20 9.27 -8.63
C GLN A 93 3.43 9.76 -7.86
N PHE A 94 4.21 8.81 -7.32
CA PHE A 94 5.57 9.02 -6.81
C PHE A 94 6.56 9.37 -7.96
N GLY A 95 6.06 9.98 -9.03
CA GLY A 95 6.79 10.40 -10.22
C GLY A 95 6.85 11.92 -10.42
N GLU A 96 6.11 12.74 -9.67
CA GLU A 96 6.21 14.21 -9.79
C GLU A 96 6.85 14.88 -8.55
N TRP A 97 6.48 14.48 -7.34
CA TRP A 97 7.03 15.08 -6.10
C TRP A 97 8.49 14.70 -5.80
N ALA A 98 8.96 13.54 -6.28
CA ALA A 98 10.34 13.12 -6.12
C ALA A 98 11.29 13.79 -7.13
N TYR A 99 10.79 14.14 -8.32
CA TYR A 99 11.57 14.88 -9.32
C TYR A 99 11.69 16.35 -8.96
N GLU A 100 10.63 16.99 -8.47
CA GLU A 100 10.74 18.40 -8.08
C GLU A 100 11.73 18.62 -6.94
N LYS A 101 11.81 17.74 -5.93
CA LYS A 101 12.81 17.87 -4.86
C LYS A 101 14.23 17.45 -5.23
N LEU A 102 14.41 16.65 -6.29
CA LEU A 102 15.74 16.34 -6.84
C LEU A 102 16.20 17.37 -7.88
N ALA A 103 15.29 18.14 -8.47
CA ALA A 103 15.58 19.22 -9.41
C ALA A 103 15.88 20.59 -8.75
N VAL A 104 15.73 20.72 -7.41
CA VAL A 104 16.16 21.92 -6.66
C VAL A 104 17.49 21.70 -5.90
N LEU A 105 18.27 20.69 -6.27
CA LEU A 105 19.59 20.41 -5.70
C LEU A 105 20.74 20.54 -6.72
N ASP A 106 20.53 21.29 -7.80
CA ASP A 106 21.61 21.86 -8.63
C ASP A 106 21.81 23.35 -8.29
#